data_AF-A0A2U1N4Y0-F1
#
_entry.id   AF-A0A2U1N4Y0-F1
#
_cell.length_a   1.000
_cell.length_b   1.000
_cell.length_c   1.000
_cell.angle_alpha   90.00
_cell.angle_beta   90.00
_cell.angle_gamma   90.00
#
_symmetry.space_group_name_H-M   'P 1'
#
loop_
_entity.id
_entity.type
_entity.pdbx_description
1 polymer ?
#
loop_
_entity_poly.entity_id
_entity_poly.type
_entity_poly.pdbx_seq_one_letter_code
_entity_poly.pdbx_strand_id
1 'polypeptide(L)'
;MDRKWMYSMNINDPEFVNGVQSFLIAAESNRVAKGDIEIYCPCSQCKNFVPYNNIKAIEYHLLKFGFVCNYTCWSEHGESLVDNSTSIHVSNANEKNDSYINDKHENLNEMLHDLEANGDIDQEDLQQLRFLKCKNRNIPIVAPKEMYAKPWNEWIEYEAIVDLHVEGKVDISFIHWWAMHLHSVVNGLRENKFTFLNPHHISSGECLRNDKQVVNHILETRRLNLGKEIYVAPYLKGRHWLLFVVCPNLRAGYIVDSAIEDNERNYYFPEIVERAFEIKFDWTMAKCFQQKGHWECG
;
A
#
# COMPACT_ATOMS: atom_id res chain seq x y z
N MET A 1 -18.31 -22.04 -9.95
CA MET A 1 -19.26 -21.28 -10.80
C MET A 1 -18.51 -20.07 -11.34
N ASP A 2 -18.58 -19.73 -12.63
CA ASP A 2 -17.75 -18.65 -13.22
C ASP A 2 -18.15 -17.28 -12.61
N ARG A 3 -17.18 -16.53 -12.08
CA ARG A 3 -17.38 -15.25 -11.35
C ARG A 3 -17.02 -14.04 -12.20
N LYS A 4 -16.75 -14.24 -13.49
CA LYS A 4 -16.47 -13.16 -14.45
C LYS A 4 -17.58 -12.09 -14.49
N TRP A 5 -18.83 -12.47 -14.26
CA TRP A 5 -19.97 -11.54 -14.23
C TRP A 5 -19.82 -10.42 -13.19
N MET A 6 -19.02 -10.63 -12.13
CA MET A 6 -18.78 -9.60 -11.11
C MET A 6 -17.98 -8.40 -11.63
N TYR A 7 -17.17 -8.59 -12.67
CA TYR A 7 -16.18 -7.59 -13.14
C TYR A 7 -16.17 -7.35 -14.65
N SER A 8 -16.86 -8.19 -15.43
CA SER A 8 -16.83 -8.15 -16.90
C SER A 8 -18.07 -7.48 -17.51
N MET A 9 -19.00 -6.97 -16.70
CA MET A 9 -20.33 -6.54 -17.14
C MET A 9 -20.73 -5.16 -16.60
N ASN A 10 -21.66 -4.50 -17.30
CA ASN A 10 -22.30 -3.28 -16.81
C ASN A 10 -23.17 -3.62 -15.58
N ILE A 11 -23.26 -2.73 -14.60
CA ILE A 11 -24.06 -2.93 -13.38
C ILE A 11 -25.56 -3.12 -13.63
N ASN A 12 -26.04 -2.69 -14.80
CA ASN A 12 -27.42 -2.88 -15.26
C ASN A 12 -27.63 -4.19 -16.06
N ASP A 13 -26.59 -5.02 -16.20
CA ASP A 13 -26.70 -6.29 -16.90
C ASP A 13 -27.54 -7.28 -16.08
N PRO A 14 -28.55 -7.94 -16.67
CA PRO A 14 -29.33 -8.96 -15.99
C PRO A 14 -28.49 -10.06 -15.32
N GLU A 15 -27.33 -10.42 -15.90
CA GLU A 15 -26.43 -11.42 -15.33
C GLU A 15 -25.75 -10.91 -14.06
N PHE A 16 -25.39 -9.63 -14.01
CA PHE A 16 -24.88 -8.99 -12.79
C PHE A 16 -25.95 -8.98 -11.69
N VAL A 17 -27.19 -8.59 -12.02
CA VAL A 17 -28.30 -8.55 -11.07
C VAL A 17 -28.59 -9.95 -10.50
N ASN A 18 -28.64 -10.97 -11.36
CA ASN A 18 -28.85 -12.36 -10.94
C ASN A 18 -27.70 -12.89 -10.08
N GLY A 19 -26.46 -12.52 -10.41
CA GLY A 19 -25.29 -12.83 -9.62
C GLY A 19 -25.33 -12.18 -8.24
N VAL A 20 -25.76 -10.91 -8.14
CA VAL A 20 -25.97 -10.22 -6.86
C VAL A 20 -27.02 -10.95 -6.01
N GLN A 21 -28.14 -11.38 -6.59
CA GLN A 21 -29.13 -12.17 -5.83
C GLN A 21 -28.53 -13.48 -5.30
N SER A 22 -27.73 -14.16 -6.12
CA SER A 22 -27.07 -15.41 -5.73
C SER A 22 -26.09 -15.18 -4.57
N PHE A 23 -25.33 -14.07 -4.60
CA PHE A 23 -24.46 -13.67 -3.51
C PHE A 23 -25.25 -13.40 -2.22
N LEU A 24 -26.35 -12.65 -2.28
CA LEU A 24 -27.13 -12.29 -1.09
C LEU A 24 -27.73 -13.53 -0.42
N ILE A 25 -28.19 -14.51 -1.21
CA ILE A 25 -28.68 -15.79 -0.67
C ILE A 25 -27.57 -16.54 0.07
N ALA A 26 -26.38 -16.62 -0.50
CA ALA A 26 -25.23 -17.27 0.13
C ALA A 26 -24.81 -16.56 1.42
N ALA A 27 -24.69 -15.22 1.36
CA ALA A 27 -24.32 -14.38 2.49
C ALA A 27 -25.31 -14.48 3.66
N GLU A 28 -26.61 -14.45 3.38
CA GLU A 28 -27.65 -14.61 4.40
C GLU A 28 -27.66 -16.01 5.01
N SER A 29 -27.50 -17.04 4.18
CA SER A 29 -27.43 -18.42 4.65
C SER A 29 -26.24 -18.62 5.59
N ASN A 30 -25.08 -18.07 5.23
CA ASN A 30 -23.88 -18.10 6.08
C ASN A 30 -24.08 -17.31 7.38
N ARG A 31 -24.67 -16.11 7.33
CA ARG A 31 -24.99 -15.30 8.52
C ARG A 31 -25.86 -16.08 9.50
N VAL A 32 -26.95 -16.68 9.02
CA VAL A 32 -27.87 -17.47 9.85
C VAL A 32 -27.18 -18.71 10.41
N ALA A 33 -26.38 -19.42 9.60
CA ALA A 33 -25.67 -20.61 10.04
C ALA A 33 -24.64 -20.32 11.15
N LYS A 34 -24.00 -19.15 11.13
CA LYS A 34 -23.05 -18.70 12.15
C LYS A 34 -23.70 -18.04 13.36
N GLY A 35 -24.99 -17.70 13.28
CA GLY A 35 -25.69 -16.96 14.34
C GLY A 35 -25.32 -15.47 14.37
N ASP A 36 -24.77 -14.92 13.29
CA ASP A 36 -24.35 -13.53 13.21
C ASP A 36 -25.55 -12.60 13.07
N ILE A 37 -25.44 -11.37 13.58
CA ILE A 37 -26.48 -10.33 13.45
C ILE A 37 -26.30 -9.42 12.23
N GLU A 38 -25.11 -9.43 11.61
CA GLU A 38 -24.71 -8.49 10.56
C GLU A 38 -23.97 -9.20 9.43
N ILE A 39 -23.99 -8.61 8.23
CA ILE A 39 -23.20 -9.03 7.06
C ILE A 39 -22.33 -7.86 6.62
N TYR A 40 -21.05 -8.13 6.37
CA TYR A 40 -20.12 -7.14 5.85
C TYR A 40 -20.37 -6.89 4.36
N CYS A 41 -20.52 -5.62 3.98
CA CYS A 41 -20.83 -5.29 2.59
C CYS A 41 -19.58 -5.37 1.68
N PRO A 42 -19.55 -6.22 0.63
CA PRO A 42 -18.41 -6.35 -0.27
C PRO A 42 -18.37 -5.28 -1.37
N CYS A 43 -19.16 -4.20 -1.28
CA CYS A 43 -19.17 -3.20 -2.34
C CYS A 43 -17.86 -2.40 -2.40
N SER A 44 -17.58 -1.74 -3.52
CA SER A 44 -16.34 -0.96 -3.70
C SER A 44 -16.13 0.18 -2.69
N GLN A 45 -17.20 0.66 -2.06
CA GLN A 45 -17.14 1.68 -0.99
C GLN A 45 -16.90 1.07 0.39
N CYS A 46 -17.59 -0.03 0.71
CA CYS A 46 -17.54 -0.66 2.04
C CYS A 46 -16.39 -1.66 2.19
N LYS A 47 -15.94 -2.28 1.10
CA LYS A 47 -14.76 -3.16 1.00
C LYS A 47 -14.71 -4.28 2.04
N ASN A 48 -15.86 -4.86 2.42
CA ASN A 48 -16.01 -5.84 3.50
C ASN A 48 -15.67 -5.33 4.91
N PHE A 49 -15.62 -4.02 5.14
CA PHE A 49 -15.35 -3.44 6.47
C PHE A 49 -16.57 -2.80 7.14
N VAL A 50 -17.65 -2.58 6.41
CA VAL A 50 -18.87 -1.97 6.95
C VAL A 50 -19.97 -3.03 7.09
N PRO A 51 -20.40 -3.35 8.33
CA PRO A 51 -21.47 -4.30 8.58
C PRO A 51 -22.85 -3.68 8.37
N TYR A 52 -23.81 -4.50 7.94
CA TYR A 52 -25.23 -4.16 7.84
C TYR A 52 -26.07 -5.29 8.42
N ASN A 53 -27.08 -4.94 9.21
CA ASN A 53 -28.11 -5.87 9.68
C ASN A 53 -29.26 -6.05 8.68
N ASN A 54 -29.31 -5.23 7.62
CA ASN A 54 -30.32 -5.28 6.58
C ASN A 54 -29.69 -5.61 5.23
N ILE A 55 -29.94 -6.82 4.75
CA ILE A 55 -29.40 -7.31 3.48
C ILE A 55 -29.84 -6.47 2.26
N LYS A 56 -30.97 -5.74 2.34
CA LYS A 56 -31.40 -4.80 1.30
C LYS A 56 -30.49 -3.58 1.17
N ALA A 57 -29.81 -3.17 2.24
CA ALA A 57 -28.79 -2.12 2.16
C ALA A 57 -27.57 -2.60 1.38
N ILE A 58 -27.17 -3.87 1.57
CA ILE A 58 -26.07 -4.51 0.84
C ILE A 58 -26.43 -4.66 -0.63
N GLU A 59 -27.65 -5.11 -0.94
CA GLU A 59 -28.18 -5.18 -2.31
C GLU A 59 -28.08 -3.83 -3.03
N TYR A 60 -28.57 -2.75 -2.39
CA TYR A 60 -28.47 -1.40 -2.95
C TYR A 60 -27.01 -1.00 -3.23
N HIS A 61 -26.10 -1.29 -2.31
CA HIS A 61 -24.68 -0.97 -2.47
C HIS A 61 -24.04 -1.74 -3.63
N LEU A 62 -24.36 -3.01 -3.80
CA LEU A 62 -23.83 -3.82 -4.89
C LEU A 62 -24.38 -3.37 -6.24
N LEU A 63 -25.66 -3.03 -6.31
CA LEU A 63 -26.30 -2.51 -7.53
C LEU A 63 -25.90 -1.07 -7.88
N LYS A 64 -25.33 -0.31 -6.95
CA LYS A 64 -24.89 1.08 -7.19
C LYS A 64 -23.38 1.21 -7.38
N PHE A 65 -22.60 0.45 -6.63
CA PHE A 65 -21.15 0.63 -6.54
C PHE A 65 -20.35 -0.58 -7.04
N GLY A 66 -21.01 -1.70 -7.36
CA GLY A 66 -20.36 -2.94 -7.72
C GLY A 66 -19.59 -3.58 -6.56
N PHE A 67 -19.04 -4.77 -6.81
CA PHE A 67 -18.16 -5.47 -5.87
C PHE A 67 -16.79 -4.81 -5.79
N VAL A 68 -16.12 -4.94 -4.64
CA VAL A 68 -14.70 -4.61 -4.49
C VAL A 68 -13.86 -5.47 -5.45
N CYS A 69 -12.89 -4.86 -6.13
CA CYS A 69 -12.09 -5.56 -7.15
C CYS A 69 -11.44 -6.84 -6.62
N ASN A 70 -11.36 -7.86 -7.48
CA ASN A 70 -10.73 -9.16 -7.22
C ASN A 70 -11.34 -9.99 -6.07
N TYR A 71 -12.55 -9.65 -5.61
CA TYR A 71 -13.33 -10.47 -4.70
C TYR A 71 -14.06 -11.56 -5.49
N THR A 72 -13.33 -12.57 -5.98
CA THR A 72 -13.87 -13.67 -6.81
C THR A 72 -14.31 -14.89 -6.01
N CYS A 73 -13.96 -14.95 -4.72
CA CYS A 73 -14.38 -15.98 -3.79
C CYS A 73 -15.14 -15.31 -2.64
N TRP A 74 -16.34 -15.80 -2.33
CA TRP A 74 -17.16 -15.30 -1.24
C TRP A 74 -16.74 -15.91 0.11
N SER A 75 -15.43 -15.90 0.39
CA SER A 75 -14.83 -16.55 1.57
C SER A 75 -15.41 -16.03 2.89
N GLU A 76 -15.68 -14.73 2.96
CA GLU A 76 -16.31 -14.07 4.11
C GLU A 76 -17.81 -14.37 4.23
N HIS A 77 -18.40 -15.00 3.21
CA HIS A 77 -19.85 -15.25 3.06
C HIS A 77 -20.17 -16.72 2.80
N GLY A 78 -19.29 -17.64 3.22
CA GLY A 78 -19.56 -19.07 3.30
C GLY A 78 -19.19 -19.90 2.06
N GLU A 79 -18.49 -19.32 1.07
CA GLU A 79 -17.94 -20.10 -0.05
C GLU A 79 -16.55 -20.66 0.31
N SER A 80 -16.41 -21.99 0.23
CA SER A 80 -15.12 -22.71 0.38
C SER A 80 -14.62 -23.16 -1.00
N LEU A 81 -13.29 -23.15 -1.19
CA LEU A 81 -12.65 -23.59 -2.42
C LEU A 81 -12.36 -25.10 -2.35
N VAL A 82 -13.38 -25.95 -2.52
CA VAL A 82 -13.14 -27.41 -2.67
C VAL A 82 -13.95 -27.99 -3.85
N ASP A 83 -13.16 -28.51 -4.80
CA ASP A 83 -13.40 -29.46 -5.89
C ASP A 83 -14.34 -29.15 -7.08
N ASN A 84 -13.74 -29.20 -8.27
CA ASN A 84 -14.30 -29.93 -9.40
C ASN A 84 -13.19 -30.80 -10.03
N SER A 85 -13.14 -32.06 -9.62
CA SER A 85 -12.44 -33.12 -10.34
C SER A 85 -13.04 -33.29 -11.74
N THR A 86 -12.26 -33.04 -12.79
CA THR A 86 -12.40 -33.75 -14.07
C THR A 86 -11.04 -34.00 -14.72
N SER A 87 -10.85 -35.29 -15.04
CA SER A 87 -9.77 -36.00 -15.71
C SER A 87 -8.95 -35.30 -16.81
N ILE A 88 -7.62 -35.50 -16.71
CA ILE A 88 -6.64 -35.87 -17.76
C ILE A 88 -6.72 -35.14 -19.12
N HIS A 89 -5.74 -34.27 -19.37
CA HIS A 89 -4.77 -34.52 -20.45
C HIS A 89 -3.44 -33.80 -20.20
N VAL A 90 -2.37 -34.60 -20.18
CA VAL A 90 -0.98 -34.14 -20.17
C VAL A 90 -0.65 -33.55 -21.53
N SER A 91 -0.17 -32.31 -21.54
CA SER A 91 0.79 -31.82 -22.52
C SER A 91 1.69 -30.77 -21.87
N ASN A 92 2.96 -31.13 -21.74
CA ASN A 92 4.06 -30.27 -21.29
C ASN A 92 4.25 -29.08 -22.23
N ALA A 93 4.29 -27.87 -21.68
CA ALA A 93 5.13 -26.79 -22.17
C ALA A 93 5.49 -25.87 -20.99
N ASN A 94 6.80 -25.64 -20.83
CA ASN A 94 7.43 -24.86 -19.77
C ASN A 94 6.86 -23.46 -19.63
N GLU A 95 6.61 -23.01 -18.41
CA GLU A 95 6.96 -21.66 -17.95
C GLU A 95 6.96 -21.59 -16.40
N LYS A 96 8.03 -21.01 -15.86
CA LYS A 96 8.25 -20.78 -14.43
C LYS A 96 7.27 -19.72 -13.93
N ASN A 97 6.62 -19.92 -12.78
CA ASN A 97 6.37 -18.90 -11.74
C ASN A 97 5.59 -19.44 -10.53
N ASP A 98 6.13 -19.18 -9.32
CA ASP A 98 5.47 -18.86 -8.04
C ASP A 98 4.28 -19.69 -7.51
N SER A 99 4.25 -21.01 -7.69
CA SER A 99 3.23 -21.86 -7.03
C SER A 99 3.54 -22.24 -5.57
N TYR A 100 4.70 -21.88 -5.03
CA TYR A 100 5.15 -22.39 -3.72
C TYR A 100 4.62 -21.63 -2.49
N ILE A 101 3.80 -20.58 -2.67
CA ILE A 101 3.29 -19.77 -1.56
C ILE A 101 1.85 -20.16 -1.16
N ASN A 102 1.01 -20.66 -2.07
CA ASN A 102 -0.40 -20.98 -1.78
C ASN A 102 -0.60 -22.21 -0.86
N ASP A 103 0.25 -23.24 -0.94
CA ASP A 103 0.08 -24.47 -0.15
C ASP A 103 0.24 -24.28 1.37
N LYS A 104 0.93 -23.21 1.81
CA LYS A 104 1.07 -22.91 3.24
C LYS A 104 -0.12 -22.13 3.82
N HIS A 105 -0.98 -21.56 2.97
CA HIS A 105 -2.12 -20.74 3.38
C HIS A 105 -3.36 -21.54 3.73
N GLU A 106 -3.61 -22.62 3.00
CA GLU A 106 -4.78 -23.49 3.24
C GLU A 106 -4.70 -24.16 4.62
N ASN A 107 -3.50 -24.61 5.01
CA ASN A 107 -3.26 -25.23 6.32
C ASN A 107 -3.45 -24.27 7.52
N LEU A 108 -3.23 -22.96 7.35
CA LEU A 108 -3.35 -22.00 8.45
C LEU A 108 -4.82 -21.64 8.75
N ASN A 109 -5.69 -21.65 7.73
CA ASN A 109 -7.12 -21.38 7.91
C ASN A 109 -7.83 -22.52 8.64
N GLU A 110 -7.47 -23.78 8.34
CA GLU A 110 -7.98 -24.95 9.06
C GLU A 110 -7.52 -24.94 10.52
N MET A 111 -6.22 -24.69 10.77
CA MET A 111 -5.69 -24.58 12.13
C MET A 111 -6.38 -23.45 12.93
N LEU A 112 -6.67 -22.29 12.33
CA LEU A 112 -7.31 -21.18 13.05
C LEU A 112 -8.76 -21.49 13.45
N HIS A 113 -9.52 -22.16 12.57
CA HIS A 113 -10.89 -22.55 12.86
C HIS A 113 -10.97 -23.58 14.00
N ASP A 114 -10.03 -24.53 14.05
CA ASP A 114 -9.95 -25.50 15.13
C ASP A 114 -9.54 -24.84 16.46
N LEU A 115 -8.64 -23.87 16.41
CA LEU A 115 -8.16 -23.12 17.58
C LEU A 115 -9.23 -22.17 18.15
N GLU A 116 -10.01 -21.49 17.30
CA GLU A 116 -11.15 -20.64 17.70
C GLU A 116 -12.29 -21.47 18.32
N ALA A 117 -12.49 -22.71 17.85
CA ALA A 117 -13.52 -23.61 18.38
C ALA A 117 -13.18 -24.20 19.75
N ASN A 118 -11.88 -24.33 20.08
CA ASN A 118 -11.41 -24.98 21.30
C ASN A 118 -11.28 -24.04 22.52
N GLY A 119 -11.39 -22.72 22.34
CA GLY A 119 -11.50 -21.74 23.45
C GLY A 119 -10.27 -21.59 24.35
N ASP A 120 -9.17 -22.29 24.07
CA ASP A 120 -7.95 -22.35 24.90
C ASP A 120 -6.87 -21.31 24.53
N ILE A 121 -7.11 -20.46 23.52
CA ILE A 121 -6.16 -19.44 23.08
C ILE A 121 -6.61 -18.05 23.54
N ASP A 122 -5.67 -17.28 24.07
CA ASP A 122 -5.93 -15.93 24.53
C ASP A 122 -6.22 -14.97 23.36
N GLN A 123 -6.85 -13.86 23.70
CA GLN A 123 -7.34 -12.90 22.71
C GLN A 123 -6.19 -12.18 21.97
N GLU A 124 -5.00 -12.08 22.58
CA GLU A 124 -3.81 -11.48 21.97
C GLU A 124 -3.18 -12.42 20.93
N ASP A 125 -3.09 -13.71 21.23
CA ASP A 125 -2.61 -14.75 20.33
C ASP A 125 -3.56 -14.98 19.15
N LEU A 126 -4.88 -14.94 19.40
CA LEU A 126 -5.90 -14.92 18.33
C LEU A 126 -5.76 -13.68 17.45
N GLN A 127 -5.46 -12.52 18.04
CA GLN A 127 -5.19 -11.31 17.27
C GLN A 127 -3.92 -11.50 16.42
N GLN A 128 -2.82 -12.00 17.00
CA GLN A 128 -1.56 -12.29 16.30
C GLN A 128 -1.75 -13.30 15.15
N LEU A 129 -2.60 -14.31 15.31
CA LEU A 129 -2.93 -15.28 14.27
C LEU A 129 -3.79 -14.66 13.15
N ARG A 130 -4.76 -13.80 13.49
CA ARG A 130 -5.51 -12.99 12.50
C ARG A 130 -4.59 -12.01 11.76
N PHE A 131 -3.61 -11.42 12.47
CA PHE A 131 -2.54 -10.61 11.87
C PHE A 131 -1.68 -11.45 10.91
N LEU A 132 -1.35 -12.71 11.25
CA LEU A 132 -0.63 -13.64 10.37
C LEU A 132 -1.39 -13.96 9.07
N LYS A 133 -2.72 -14.05 9.12
CA LYS A 133 -3.59 -14.22 7.94
C LYS A 133 -3.52 -13.02 6.99
N CYS A 134 -3.29 -11.82 7.52
CA CYS A 134 -3.11 -10.60 6.72
C CYS A 134 -1.71 -10.43 6.11
N LYS A 135 -0.68 -11.14 6.60
CA LYS A 135 0.72 -11.08 6.09
C LYS A 135 0.89 -11.33 4.58
N ASN A 136 -0.15 -11.79 3.89
CA ASN A 136 -0.07 -12.10 2.46
C ASN A 136 -0.96 -11.20 1.60
N ARG A 137 -1.42 -10.06 2.14
CA ARG A 137 -2.17 -9.04 1.41
C ARG A 137 -1.43 -7.71 1.48
N ASN A 138 -0.89 -7.28 0.35
CA ASN A 138 -0.29 -5.95 0.22
C ASN A 138 -1.35 -4.92 -0.19
N ILE A 139 -1.20 -3.67 0.27
CA ILE A 139 -2.09 -2.56 -0.12
C ILE A 139 -1.53 -1.90 -1.39
N PRO A 140 -2.25 -1.94 -2.53
CA PRO A 140 -1.81 -1.22 -3.73
C PRO A 140 -1.82 0.29 -3.50
N ILE A 141 -0.72 0.93 -3.85
CA ILE A 141 -0.59 2.39 -3.92
C ILE A 141 -0.20 2.79 -5.35
N VAL A 142 -0.81 3.86 -5.82
CA VAL A 142 -0.60 4.38 -7.18
C VAL A 142 -0.25 5.85 -7.08
N ALA A 143 0.86 6.22 -7.72
CA ALA A 143 1.28 7.61 -7.75
C ALA A 143 0.22 8.48 -8.45
N PRO A 144 -0.10 9.66 -7.92
CA PRO A 144 -0.98 10.62 -8.56
C PRO A 144 -0.55 10.91 -10.00
N LYS A 145 -1.55 11.12 -10.86
CA LYS A 145 -1.31 11.44 -12.26
C LYS A 145 -0.40 12.67 -12.35
N GLU A 146 0.56 12.63 -13.26
CA GLU A 146 1.49 13.74 -13.56
C GLU A 146 2.51 14.05 -12.45
N MET A 147 2.52 13.31 -11.33
CA MET A 147 3.56 13.42 -10.31
C MET A 147 4.94 12.99 -10.85
N TYR A 148 4.97 11.93 -11.66
CA TYR A 148 6.17 11.37 -12.28
C TYR A 148 6.02 11.21 -13.80
N ALA A 149 7.15 11.05 -14.51
CA ALA A 149 7.19 10.92 -15.96
C ALA A 149 6.50 9.64 -16.46
N LYS A 150 6.57 8.59 -15.64
CA LYS A 150 5.96 7.29 -15.89
C LYS A 150 5.01 6.95 -14.73
N PRO A 151 3.91 6.22 -15.00
CA PRO A 151 3.08 5.69 -13.93
C PRO A 151 3.92 4.88 -12.94
N TRP A 152 3.66 5.06 -11.65
CA TRP A 152 4.29 4.30 -10.59
C TRP A 152 3.22 3.59 -9.78
N ASN A 153 3.33 2.27 -9.71
CA ASN A 153 2.49 1.42 -8.90
C ASN A 153 3.40 0.67 -7.93
N GLU A 154 2.95 0.59 -6.69
CA GLU A 154 3.70 -0.04 -5.61
C GLU A 154 2.72 -0.67 -4.63
N TRP A 155 3.25 -1.41 -3.66
CA TRP A 155 2.47 -2.08 -2.64
C TRP A 155 3.07 -1.80 -1.27
N ILE A 156 2.22 -1.51 -0.30
CA ILE A 156 2.59 -1.49 1.10
C ILE A 156 2.37 -2.90 1.65
N GLU A 157 3.45 -3.54 2.11
CA GLU A 157 3.38 -4.83 2.78
C GLU A 157 2.67 -4.71 4.13
N TYR A 158 2.00 -5.77 4.55
CA TYR A 158 1.27 -5.74 5.81
C TYR A 158 2.20 -5.59 7.01
N GLU A 159 3.37 -6.21 6.94
CA GLU A 159 4.47 -6.09 7.90
C GLU A 159 4.83 -4.62 8.13
N ALA A 160 4.86 -3.81 7.08
CA ALA A 160 5.15 -2.39 7.21
C ALA A 160 4.05 -1.64 8.00
N ILE A 161 2.79 -2.09 7.93
CA ILE A 161 1.68 -1.52 8.74
C ILE A 161 1.88 -1.91 10.21
N VAL A 162 2.26 -3.16 10.47
CA VAL A 162 2.54 -3.65 11.83
C VAL A 162 3.69 -2.85 12.42
N ASP A 163 4.76 -2.62 11.64
CA ASP A 163 5.92 -1.83 12.05
C ASP A 163 5.58 -0.39 12.47
N LEU A 164 4.48 0.20 11.98
CA LEU A 164 3.98 1.49 12.45
C LEU A 164 3.32 1.45 13.83
N HIS A 165 2.76 0.30 14.21
CA HIS A 165 2.05 0.11 15.48
C HIS A 165 2.95 -0.46 16.57
N VAL A 166 4.14 -0.93 16.20
CA VAL A 166 5.21 -1.30 17.12
C VAL A 166 6.34 -0.29 17.04
N GLU A 167 7.39 -0.44 17.85
CA GLU A 167 8.61 0.38 17.80
C GLU A 167 9.48 0.06 16.56
N GLY A 168 8.82 -0.16 15.42
CA GLY A 168 9.38 -0.54 14.14
C GLY A 168 9.73 0.66 13.27
N LYS A 169 10.65 0.45 12.32
CA LYS A 169 11.06 1.51 11.40
C LYS A 169 10.08 1.61 10.26
N VAL A 170 9.70 2.84 9.91
CA VAL A 170 8.79 3.09 8.78
C VAL A 170 9.42 2.59 7.48
N ASP A 171 8.67 1.76 6.75
CA ASP A 171 9.08 1.28 5.44
C ASP A 171 9.02 2.38 4.37
N ILE A 172 9.85 2.24 3.34
CA ILE A 172 9.92 3.20 2.23
C ILE A 172 8.59 3.35 1.48
N SER A 173 7.81 2.28 1.35
CA SER A 173 6.49 2.32 0.70
C SER A 173 5.51 3.25 1.42
N PHE A 174 5.59 3.32 2.76
CA PHE A 174 4.79 4.23 3.57
C PHE A 174 5.21 5.69 3.42
N ILE A 175 6.50 5.97 3.44
CA ILE A 175 7.04 7.31 3.21
C ILE A 175 6.67 7.79 1.80
N HIS A 176 6.77 6.91 0.81
CA HIS A 176 6.37 7.21 -0.56
C HIS A 176 4.87 7.48 -0.66
N TRP A 177 4.03 6.65 -0.04
CA TRP A 177 2.58 6.86 0.03
C TRP A 177 2.22 8.18 0.72
N TRP A 178 2.90 8.53 1.81
CA TRP A 178 2.74 9.84 2.47
C TRP A 178 3.07 10.99 1.52
N ALA A 179 4.17 10.91 0.78
CA ALA A 179 4.56 11.93 -0.19
C ALA A 179 3.52 12.07 -1.32
N MET A 180 3.02 10.95 -1.84
CA MET A 180 1.94 10.91 -2.84
C MET A 180 0.64 11.54 -2.30
N HIS A 181 0.28 11.22 -1.06
CA HIS A 181 -0.91 11.75 -0.41
C HIS A 181 -0.81 13.27 -0.24
N LEU A 182 0.30 13.77 0.30
CA LEU A 182 0.53 15.20 0.44
C LEU A 182 0.54 15.93 -0.90
N HIS A 183 1.20 15.38 -1.91
CA HIS A 183 1.17 15.91 -3.27
C HIS A 183 -0.28 16.09 -3.78
N SER A 184 -1.13 15.09 -3.56
CA SER A 184 -2.54 15.14 -3.95
C SER A 184 -3.32 16.21 -3.20
N VAL A 185 -3.13 16.31 -1.88
CA VAL A 185 -3.77 17.31 -1.04
C VAL A 185 -3.37 18.72 -1.49
N VAL A 186 -2.09 18.94 -1.76
CA VAL A 186 -1.58 20.30 -2.00
C VAL A 186 -1.75 20.76 -3.44
N ASN A 187 -1.87 19.84 -4.40
CA ASN A 187 -2.27 20.21 -5.77
C ASN A 187 -3.69 20.79 -5.84
N GLY A 188 -4.53 20.53 -4.84
CA GLY A 188 -5.83 21.20 -4.70
C GLY A 188 -5.74 22.66 -4.24
N LEU A 189 -4.56 23.13 -3.80
CA LEU A 189 -4.36 24.48 -3.28
C LEU A 189 -3.96 25.47 -4.38
N ARG A 190 -4.42 26.72 -4.28
CA ARG A 190 -4.19 27.77 -5.29
C ARG A 190 -2.71 28.15 -5.50
N GLU A 191 -1.86 27.96 -4.48
CA GLU A 191 -0.44 28.33 -4.52
C GLU A 191 0.47 27.16 -4.10
N ASN A 192 0.44 26.06 -4.85
CA ASN A 192 1.36 24.95 -4.58
C ASN A 192 2.75 25.22 -5.17
N LYS A 193 3.72 25.55 -4.30
CA LYS A 193 5.12 25.80 -4.64
C LYS A 193 6.06 24.60 -4.48
N PHE A 194 5.57 23.43 -4.05
CA PHE A 194 6.44 22.30 -3.76
C PHE A 194 6.15 21.06 -4.60
N THR A 195 7.18 20.22 -4.72
CA THR A 195 7.11 18.88 -5.30
C THR A 195 7.93 17.89 -4.48
N PHE A 196 7.69 16.60 -4.69
CA PHE A 196 8.34 15.53 -3.94
C PHE A 196 9.24 14.71 -4.86
N LEU A 197 10.42 14.34 -4.37
CA LEU A 197 11.23 13.32 -5.01
C LEU A 197 10.85 11.94 -4.48
N ASN A 198 10.76 10.97 -5.39
CA ASN A 198 10.52 9.57 -5.05
C ASN A 198 11.67 9.02 -4.17
N PRO A 199 11.40 8.58 -2.93
CA PRO A 199 12.42 8.09 -2.01
C PRO A 199 13.17 6.85 -2.54
N HIS A 200 12.53 6.00 -3.36
CA HIS A 200 13.17 4.82 -3.94
C HIS A 200 14.31 5.17 -4.89
N HIS A 201 14.25 6.34 -5.53
CA HIS A 201 15.27 6.80 -6.47
C HIS A 201 16.38 7.60 -5.81
N ILE A 202 16.21 8.04 -4.56
CA ILE A 202 17.13 8.99 -3.93
C ILE A 202 17.74 8.46 -2.63
N SER A 203 17.53 7.19 -2.26
CA SER A 203 18.17 6.62 -1.07
C SER A 203 19.71 6.75 -1.09
N SER A 204 20.36 6.62 0.06
CA SER A 204 21.83 6.62 0.12
C SER A 204 22.47 5.51 -0.72
N GLY A 205 21.80 4.36 -0.85
CA GLY A 205 22.27 3.27 -1.70
C GLY A 205 22.24 3.66 -3.18
N GLU A 206 21.15 4.29 -3.61
CA GLU A 206 21.00 4.78 -4.99
C GLU A 206 21.96 5.91 -5.30
N CYS A 207 22.14 6.86 -4.38
CA CYS A 207 23.12 7.94 -4.55
C CYS A 207 24.54 7.42 -4.74
N LEU A 208 24.91 6.36 -4.01
CA LEU A 208 26.25 5.78 -4.08
C LEU A 208 26.47 4.93 -5.35
N ARG A 209 25.47 4.13 -5.75
CA ARG A 209 25.62 3.11 -6.81
C ARG A 209 25.11 3.56 -8.17
N ASN A 210 24.11 4.44 -8.19
CA ASN A 210 23.32 4.80 -9.36
C ASN A 210 23.17 6.32 -9.50
N ASP A 211 24.19 7.09 -9.11
CA ASP A 211 24.19 8.56 -9.05
C ASP A 211 23.62 9.24 -10.32
N LYS A 212 23.93 8.73 -11.53
CA LYS A 212 23.38 9.22 -12.80
C LYS A 212 21.87 9.05 -12.91
N GLN A 213 21.33 7.94 -12.42
CA GLN A 213 19.88 7.71 -12.38
C GLN A 213 19.22 8.66 -11.40
N VAL A 214 19.86 8.93 -10.25
CA VAL A 214 19.39 9.93 -9.28
C VAL A 214 19.36 11.34 -9.89
N VAL A 215 20.43 11.75 -10.60
CA VAL A 215 20.47 13.01 -11.34
C VAL A 215 19.33 13.09 -12.36
N ASN A 216 19.14 12.05 -13.17
CA ASN A 216 18.07 12.01 -14.17
C ASN A 216 16.69 12.14 -13.53
N HIS A 217 16.44 11.45 -12.41
CA HIS A 217 15.20 11.55 -11.65
C HIS A 217 14.91 12.98 -11.17
N ILE A 218 15.94 13.69 -10.66
CA ILE A 218 15.80 15.10 -10.25
C ILE A 218 15.47 16.00 -11.46
N LEU A 219 16.19 15.80 -12.58
CA LEU A 219 15.97 16.56 -13.82
C LEU A 219 14.57 16.34 -14.40
N GLU A 220 14.10 15.09 -14.44
CA GLU A 220 12.76 14.74 -14.89
C GLU A 220 11.69 15.34 -13.98
N THR A 221 11.86 15.24 -12.65
CA THR A 221 10.94 15.84 -11.68
C THR A 221 10.84 17.34 -11.91
N ARG A 222 11.97 18.04 -12.07
CA ARG A 222 12.00 19.48 -12.37
C ARG A 222 11.29 19.84 -13.67
N ARG A 223 11.49 19.04 -14.73
CA ARG A 223 10.88 19.28 -16.04
C ARG A 223 9.36 19.17 -16.00
N LEU A 224 8.82 18.24 -15.22
CA LEU A 224 7.38 18.02 -15.07
C LEU A 224 6.73 19.05 -14.14
N ASN A 225 7.48 19.53 -13.15
CA ASN A 225 6.97 20.37 -12.08
C ASN A 225 7.42 21.84 -12.27
N LEU A 226 7.13 22.42 -13.44
CA LEU A 226 7.47 23.82 -13.74
C LEU A 226 6.80 24.77 -12.73
N GLY A 227 7.57 25.73 -12.24
CA GLY A 227 7.10 26.71 -11.24
C GLY A 227 7.16 26.23 -9.79
N LYS A 228 7.54 24.98 -9.50
CA LYS A 228 7.82 24.54 -8.13
C LYS A 228 9.17 25.07 -7.67
N GLU A 229 9.17 25.70 -6.51
CA GLU A 229 10.30 26.38 -5.90
C GLU A 229 10.99 25.52 -4.83
N ILE A 230 10.26 24.55 -4.26
CA ILE A 230 10.72 23.72 -3.13
C ILE A 230 10.62 22.23 -3.51
N TYR A 231 11.72 21.51 -3.35
CA TYR A 231 11.77 20.06 -3.58
C TYR A 231 11.94 19.37 -2.23
N VAL A 232 10.93 18.58 -1.87
CA VAL A 232 10.89 17.80 -0.64
C VAL A 232 11.40 16.39 -0.96
N ALA A 233 12.40 15.94 -0.22
CA ALA A 233 13.17 14.75 -0.57
C ALA A 233 13.37 13.85 0.65
N PRO A 234 12.41 12.95 0.93
CA PRO A 234 12.57 11.95 1.97
C PRO A 234 13.71 11.00 1.61
N TYR A 235 14.67 10.86 2.50
CA TYR A 235 15.94 10.22 2.21
C TYR A 235 16.27 9.14 3.24
N LEU A 236 16.53 7.93 2.74
CA LEU A 236 16.93 6.80 3.56
C LEU A 236 18.45 6.63 3.56
N LYS A 237 19.11 6.96 4.68
CA LYS A 237 20.53 6.67 4.94
C LYS A 237 20.65 5.34 5.68
N GLY A 238 20.88 4.26 4.94
CA GLY A 238 20.93 2.91 5.53
C GLY A 238 19.56 2.52 6.08
N ARG A 239 19.37 2.65 7.41
CA ARG A 239 18.08 2.42 8.08
C ARG A 239 17.56 3.65 8.83
N HIS A 240 18.06 4.84 8.49
CA HIS A 240 17.70 6.09 9.16
C HIS A 240 17.06 7.04 8.15
N TRP A 241 15.86 7.51 8.47
CA TRP A 241 15.15 8.50 7.66
C TRP A 241 15.58 9.91 8.05
N LEU A 242 15.72 10.75 7.05
CA LEU A 242 15.83 12.19 7.20
C LEU A 242 15.16 12.87 6.00
N LEU A 243 14.96 14.18 6.10
CA LEU A 243 14.31 14.96 5.07
C LEU A 243 15.26 16.03 4.53
N PHE A 244 15.51 15.98 3.22
CA PHE A 244 16.11 17.12 2.52
C PHE A 244 15.02 18.04 2.00
N VAL A 245 15.25 19.35 2.14
CA VAL A 245 14.43 20.40 1.51
C VAL A 245 15.34 21.25 0.65
N VAL A 246 15.12 21.22 -0.66
CA VAL A 246 15.97 21.91 -1.64
C VAL A 246 15.22 23.10 -2.21
N CYS A 247 15.82 24.29 -2.13
CA CYS A 247 15.26 25.54 -2.61
C CYS A 247 16.21 26.17 -3.67
N PRO A 248 16.13 25.75 -4.95
CA PRO A 248 17.10 26.16 -5.98
C PRO A 248 17.18 27.67 -6.18
N ASN A 249 16.05 28.38 -6.16
CA ASN A 249 16.00 29.83 -6.34
C ASN A 249 16.69 30.59 -5.20
N LEU A 250 16.71 30.01 -4.00
CA LEU A 250 17.37 30.58 -2.83
C LEU A 250 18.81 30.08 -2.69
N ARG A 251 19.25 29.15 -3.54
CA ARG A 251 20.51 28.42 -3.40
C ARG A 251 20.70 27.84 -2.00
N ALA A 252 19.60 27.45 -1.36
CA ALA A 252 19.58 26.95 0.00
C ALA A 252 19.12 25.49 0.02
N GLY A 253 19.78 24.67 0.84
CA GLY A 253 19.40 23.31 1.12
C GLY A 253 19.29 23.09 2.61
N TYR A 254 18.26 22.38 3.07
CA TYR A 254 18.05 22.10 4.48
C TYR A 254 18.05 20.60 4.71
N ILE A 255 18.72 20.18 5.78
CA ILE A 255 18.80 18.79 6.22
C ILE A 255 18.07 18.71 7.55
N VAL A 256 16.90 18.06 7.56
CA VAL A 256 16.09 17.85 8.75
C VAL A 256 16.36 16.43 9.22
N ASP A 257 17.12 16.30 10.30
CA ASP A 257 17.56 15.02 10.83
C ASP A 257 17.23 14.96 12.33
N SER A 258 16.35 14.03 12.70
CA SER A 258 15.89 13.85 14.08
C SER A 258 16.85 13.03 14.93
N ALA A 259 17.93 12.46 14.36
CA ALA A 259 18.92 11.68 15.11
C ALA A 259 19.64 12.51 16.18
N ILE A 260 19.61 12.00 17.41
CA ILE A 260 20.19 12.65 18.60
C ILE A 260 21.72 12.78 18.47
N GLU A 261 22.40 11.79 17.86
CA GLU A 261 23.86 11.77 17.70
C GLU A 261 24.28 11.00 16.43
N ASP A 262 24.91 11.68 15.48
CA ASP A 262 25.79 11.02 14.48
C ASP A 262 26.96 11.96 14.15
N ASN A 263 28.19 11.47 14.38
CA ASN A 263 29.43 12.20 14.14
C ASN A 263 29.85 12.16 12.66
N GLU A 264 29.25 11.31 11.83
CA GLU A 264 29.50 11.27 10.38
C GLU A 264 28.24 11.58 9.57
N ARG A 265 27.95 12.89 9.47
CA ARG A 265 26.94 13.48 8.59
C ARG A 265 27.40 13.55 7.13
N ASN A 266 27.93 12.45 6.61
CA ASN A 266 28.29 12.35 5.20
C ASN A 266 27.08 11.87 4.40
N TYR A 267 26.50 12.77 3.62
CA TYR A 267 25.36 12.49 2.75
C TYR A 267 25.80 12.66 1.29
N TYR A 268 25.56 11.64 0.46
CA TYR A 268 25.87 11.70 -0.97
C TYR A 268 24.89 12.59 -1.76
N PHE A 269 23.71 12.83 -1.21
CA PHE A 269 22.61 13.51 -1.90
C PHE A 269 22.90 14.99 -2.24
N PRO A 270 23.46 15.82 -1.34
CA PRO A 270 23.87 17.19 -1.65
C PRO A 270 24.68 17.35 -2.94
N GLU A 271 25.73 16.55 -3.13
CA GLU A 271 26.59 16.66 -4.32
C GLU A 271 25.84 16.28 -5.61
N ILE A 272 24.94 15.30 -5.53
CA ILE A 272 24.09 14.88 -6.66
C ILE A 272 23.09 15.99 -7.02
N VAL A 273 22.47 16.62 -6.03
CA VAL A 273 21.56 17.76 -6.22
C VAL A 273 22.30 18.92 -6.89
N GLU A 274 23.50 19.26 -6.41
CA GLU A 274 24.32 20.31 -7.01
C GLU A 274 24.64 20.03 -8.48
N ARG A 275 24.94 18.77 -8.83
CA ARG A 275 25.13 18.34 -10.22
C ARG A 275 23.86 18.44 -11.05
N ALA A 276 22.72 18.06 -10.51
CA ALA A 276 21.44 18.07 -11.23
C ALA A 276 20.93 19.50 -11.49
N PHE A 277 21.12 20.43 -10.55
CA PHE A 277 20.72 21.82 -10.72
C PHE A 277 21.82 22.71 -11.32
N GLU A 278 23.05 22.20 -11.43
CA GLU A 278 24.24 22.94 -11.87
C GLU A 278 24.51 24.20 -11.03
N ILE A 279 24.17 24.15 -9.74
CA ILE A 279 24.38 25.24 -8.78
C ILE A 279 24.93 24.70 -7.46
N LYS A 280 25.73 25.51 -6.77
CA LYS A 280 26.13 25.27 -5.39
C LYS A 280 25.07 25.75 -4.42
N PHE A 281 24.82 24.96 -3.38
CA PHE A 281 23.82 25.23 -2.34
C PHE A 281 24.49 25.46 -0.99
N ASP A 282 23.92 26.38 -0.21
CA ASP A 282 24.24 26.54 1.20
C ASP A 282 23.43 25.53 2.01
N TRP A 283 24.06 24.41 2.37
CA TRP A 283 23.42 23.34 3.13
C TRP A 283 23.44 23.62 4.63
N THR A 284 22.25 23.65 5.24
CA THR A 284 22.05 23.93 6.66
C THR A 284 21.37 22.76 7.35
N MET A 285 21.91 22.32 8.48
CA MET A 285 21.21 21.42 9.39
C MET A 285 20.06 22.18 10.07
N ALA A 286 18.82 21.85 9.73
CA ALA A 286 17.65 22.50 10.29
C ALA A 286 17.43 22.06 11.73
N LYS A 287 17.03 23.00 12.60
CA LYS A 287 16.56 22.65 13.94
C LYS A 287 15.24 21.91 13.83
N CYS A 288 15.17 20.71 14.41
CA CYS A 288 13.96 19.92 14.50
C CYS A 288 13.88 19.16 15.82
N PHE A 289 12.70 18.63 16.14
CA PHE A 289 12.53 17.76 17.29
C PHE A 289 13.37 16.51 17.11
N GLN A 290 14.15 16.19 18.15
CA GLN A 290 15.00 15.01 18.14
C GLN A 290 14.16 13.81 18.60
N GLN A 291 14.32 12.69 17.90
CA GLN A 291 13.67 11.43 18.26
C GLN A 291 14.11 11.01 19.67
N LYS A 292 13.29 10.24 20.39
CA LYS A 292 13.68 9.65 21.68
C LYS A 292 14.14 8.21 21.50
N GLY A 293 13.47 7.47 20.64
CA GLY A 293 13.77 6.08 20.28
C GLY A 293 14.64 5.97 19.03
N HIS A 294 14.90 4.75 18.58
CA HIS A 294 15.70 4.47 17.36
C HIS A 294 14.85 4.28 16.09
N TRP A 295 13.53 4.45 16.18
CA TRP A 295 12.56 4.06 15.16
C TRP A 295 11.69 5.21 14.63
N GLU A 296 11.58 6.29 15.40
CA GLU A 296 10.71 7.46 15.12
C GLU A 296 11.26 8.41 14.05
N CYS A 297 12.30 8.01 13.29
CA CYS A 297 12.95 8.88 12.31
C CYS A 297 12.13 9.14 11.05
N GLY A 298 11.16 8.26 10.74
CA GLY A 298 10.32 8.31 9.54
C GLY A 298 9.16 9.28 9.62
#